data_AF-A0A9D9EG67-F1
#
_entry.id   AF-A0A9D9EG67-F1
#
_cell.length_a   1.000
_cell.length_b   1.000
_cell.length_c   1.000
_cell.angle_alpha   90.00
_cell.angle_beta   90.00
_cell.angle_gamma   90.00
#
_symmetry.space_group_name_H-M   'P 1'
#
loop_
_entity.id
_entity.type
_entity.pdbx_description
1 polymer ?
#
loop_
_entity_poly.entity_id
_entity_poly.type
_entity_poly.pdbx_seq_one_letter_code
_entity_poly.pdbx_strand_id
1 'polypeptide(L)'
;MKIKHLILAMTALFSFFGCTAANNGTAVNNGKKVLVAYFSATGNTKAAAEKIAKATQGNLYAITPAEAYTSADLNWNDPDSRSSKEMNDPAIRPALAGNMTDVRNCDVVFLGYPIWWGIAPRIINSFIESGDFNGKRIFLFATSGGSGIDQSIDELRKAYPALDFAGGKLLNRASQSSVNSWVSGILND
;
A
#
# COMPACT_ATOMS: atom_id res chain seq x y z
N MET A 1 -52.52 -65.88 9.25
CA MET A 1 -52.54 -64.90 8.14
C MET A 1 -51.12 -64.39 7.95
N LYS A 2 -50.60 -64.50 6.72
CA LYS A 2 -49.20 -64.26 6.32
C LYS A 2 -48.82 -62.78 6.38
N ILE A 3 -47.59 -62.46 6.79
CA ILE A 3 -46.67 -61.42 6.26
C ILE A 3 -45.26 -61.87 6.69
N LYS A 4 -44.45 -62.51 5.84
CA LYS A 4 -43.51 -61.94 4.85
C LYS A 4 -42.47 -61.01 5.52
N HIS A 5 -41.30 -61.56 5.88
CA HIS A 5 -40.01 -61.44 5.16
C HIS A 5 -39.31 -60.08 5.35
N LEU A 6 -38.03 -60.13 5.73
CA LEU A 6 -36.89 -59.61 4.96
C LEU A 6 -35.87 -58.81 5.79
N ILE A 7 -34.77 -59.51 6.08
CA ILE A 7 -33.36 -59.10 6.16
C ILE A 7 -33.05 -57.65 5.72
N LEU A 8 -32.26 -56.89 6.50
CA LEU A 8 -31.15 -56.13 5.92
C LEU A 8 -30.03 -55.78 6.92
N ALA A 9 -28.81 -55.93 6.42
CA ALA A 9 -27.53 -55.89 7.09
C ALA A 9 -27.20 -54.58 7.81
N MET A 10 -26.56 -54.72 8.98
CA MET A 10 -25.84 -53.67 9.67
C MET A 10 -24.39 -53.69 9.15
N THR A 11 -24.08 -52.82 8.18
CA THR A 11 -22.71 -52.50 7.79
C THR A 11 -22.51 -51.00 7.85
N ALA A 12 -21.82 -50.56 8.90
CA ALA A 12 -21.12 -49.29 8.93
C ALA A 12 -20.02 -49.29 7.86
N LEU A 13 -19.76 -48.16 7.20
CA LEU A 13 -18.41 -47.66 6.92
C LEU A 13 -18.43 -46.29 6.18
N PHE A 14 -17.60 -45.38 6.69
CA PHE A 14 -17.03 -44.17 6.08
C PHE A 14 -17.93 -42.98 5.72
N SER A 15 -18.25 -42.18 6.72
CA SER A 15 -18.42 -40.73 6.53
C SER A 15 -17.03 -40.08 6.52
N PHE A 16 -16.47 -39.85 5.32
CA PHE A 16 -15.33 -38.94 5.17
C PHE A 16 -15.83 -37.51 5.49
N PHE A 17 -15.68 -37.09 6.75
CA PHE A 17 -15.65 -35.67 7.09
C PHE A 17 -14.31 -35.09 6.61
N GLY A 18 -14.23 -34.84 5.30
CA GLY A 18 -13.24 -33.93 4.75
C GLY A 18 -13.67 -32.52 5.09
N CYS A 19 -13.32 -32.03 6.27
CA CYS A 19 -13.29 -30.60 6.50
C CYS A 19 -12.07 -30.07 5.74
N THR A 20 -12.26 -29.73 4.46
CA THR A 20 -11.36 -28.81 3.79
C THR A 20 -11.50 -27.48 4.52
N ALA A 21 -10.62 -27.26 5.50
CA ALA A 21 -10.34 -25.93 5.98
C ALA A 21 -9.86 -25.13 4.76
N ALA A 22 -10.78 -24.35 4.19
CA ALA A 22 -10.44 -23.26 3.31
C ALA A 22 -9.39 -22.45 4.06
N ASN A 23 -8.18 -22.43 3.53
CA ASN A 23 -7.09 -21.63 4.05
C ASN A 23 -7.46 -20.17 3.79
N ASN A 24 -8.33 -19.63 4.65
CA ASN A 24 -8.63 -18.21 4.72
C ASN A 24 -7.31 -17.57 5.10
N GLY A 25 -6.62 -17.02 4.09
CA GLY A 25 -5.34 -16.35 4.25
C GLY A 25 -5.41 -15.47 5.48
N THR A 26 -4.64 -15.85 6.50
CA THR A 26 -4.56 -15.12 7.75
C THR A 26 -4.14 -13.70 7.40
N ALA A 27 -5.02 -12.74 7.68
CA ALA A 27 -4.69 -11.34 7.58
C ALA A 27 -3.41 -11.11 8.40
N VAL A 28 -2.35 -10.64 7.76
CA VAL A 28 -1.02 -10.54 8.36
C VAL A 28 -0.91 -9.29 9.23
N ASN A 29 -1.98 -8.91 9.93
CA ASN A 29 -1.94 -7.76 10.83
C ASN A 29 -2.16 -8.31 12.21
N ASN A 30 -1.04 -8.54 12.91
CA ASN A 30 -0.99 -9.06 14.28
C ASN A 30 -1.62 -8.06 15.29
N GLY A 31 -2.88 -7.65 15.08
CA GLY A 31 -3.59 -6.60 15.82
C GLY A 31 -3.25 -5.16 15.42
N LYS A 32 -2.22 -4.93 14.57
CA LYS A 32 -1.79 -3.59 14.12
C LYS A 32 -2.81 -2.98 13.15
N LYS A 33 -3.16 -1.70 13.34
CA LYS A 33 -3.99 -0.93 12.39
C LYS A 33 -3.11 -0.39 11.26
N VAL A 34 -3.40 -0.83 10.03
CA VAL A 34 -2.60 -0.49 8.85
C VAL A 34 -3.32 0.56 8.00
N LEU A 35 -2.59 1.61 7.63
CA LEU A 35 -2.97 2.57 6.59
C LEU A 35 -2.10 2.35 5.35
N VAL A 36 -2.71 2.28 4.17
CA VAL A 36 -2.03 2.27 2.88
C VAL A 36 -2.35 3.58 2.17
N ALA A 37 -1.52 4.60 2.40
CA ALA A 37 -1.64 5.90 1.76
C ALA A 37 -0.86 5.93 0.45
N TYR A 38 -1.41 6.51 -0.62
CA TYR A 38 -0.70 6.60 -1.90
C TYR A 38 -1.07 7.84 -2.71
N PHE A 39 -0.09 8.38 -3.44
CA PHE A 39 -0.32 9.28 -4.56
C PHE A 39 -0.14 8.53 -5.89
N SER A 40 -1.00 8.80 -6.87
CA SER A 40 -0.94 8.14 -8.18
C SER A 40 -1.57 9.00 -9.27
N ALA A 41 -0.74 9.63 -10.10
CA ALA A 41 -1.22 10.44 -11.22
C ALA A 41 -1.84 9.60 -12.36
N THR A 42 -1.26 8.43 -12.68
CA THR A 42 -1.65 7.62 -13.86
C THR A 42 -2.10 6.19 -13.54
N GLY A 43 -2.25 5.85 -12.25
CA GLY A 43 -2.86 4.60 -11.80
C GLY A 43 -1.90 3.47 -11.42
N ASN A 44 -0.62 3.53 -11.82
CA ASN A 44 0.34 2.45 -11.51
C ASN A 44 0.54 2.25 -9.99
N THR A 45 0.78 3.34 -9.26
CA THR A 45 0.96 3.28 -7.81
C THR A 45 -0.34 2.92 -7.09
N LYS A 46 -1.51 3.36 -7.61
CA LYS A 46 -2.82 2.92 -7.11
C LYS A 46 -2.95 1.39 -7.15
N ALA A 47 -2.62 0.77 -8.28
CA ALA A 47 -2.69 -0.68 -8.43
C ALA A 47 -1.73 -1.43 -7.48
N ALA A 48 -0.57 -0.86 -7.16
CA ALA A 48 0.32 -1.42 -6.14
C ALA A 48 -0.26 -1.26 -4.72
N ALA A 49 -0.82 -0.10 -4.42
CA ALA A 49 -1.45 0.20 -3.13
C ALA A 49 -2.64 -0.72 -2.85
N GLU A 50 -3.51 -0.97 -3.85
CA GLU A 50 -4.63 -1.91 -3.73
C GLU A 50 -4.18 -3.34 -3.38
N LYS A 51 -3.05 -3.79 -3.94
CA LYS A 51 -2.48 -5.11 -3.61
C LYS A 51 -1.96 -5.15 -2.18
N ILE A 52 -1.34 -4.07 -1.69
CA ILE A 52 -0.87 -3.96 -0.31
C ILE A 52 -2.07 -3.91 0.64
N ALA A 53 -3.08 -3.10 0.35
CA ALA A 53 -4.31 -3.03 1.14
C ALA A 53 -4.99 -4.40 1.22
N LYS A 54 -5.03 -5.15 0.12
CA LYS A 54 -5.52 -6.54 0.13
C LYS A 54 -4.69 -7.47 1.00
N ALA A 55 -3.36 -7.39 0.93
CA ALA A 55 -2.45 -8.24 1.71
C ALA A 55 -2.50 -7.91 3.21
N THR A 56 -2.68 -6.64 3.54
CA THR A 56 -2.69 -6.08 4.90
C THR A 56 -4.09 -5.89 5.45
N GLN A 57 -5.17 -6.20 4.72
CA GLN A 57 -6.54 -5.79 5.10
C GLN A 57 -6.62 -4.33 5.64
N GLY A 58 -5.75 -3.45 5.14
CA GLY A 58 -5.53 -2.11 5.66
C GLY A 58 -6.43 -1.10 4.97
N ASN A 59 -6.63 0.05 5.62
CA ASN A 59 -7.40 1.13 5.03
C ASN A 59 -6.62 1.75 3.87
N LEU A 60 -7.23 1.82 2.71
CA LEU A 60 -6.63 2.45 1.53
C LEU A 60 -6.98 3.95 1.53
N TYR A 61 -5.97 4.81 1.40
CA TYR A 61 -6.12 6.26 1.39
C TYR A 61 -5.45 6.88 0.16
N ALA A 62 -6.23 7.57 -0.67
CA ALA A 62 -5.72 8.26 -1.84
C ALA A 62 -5.29 9.69 -1.48
N ILE A 63 -4.00 9.97 -1.53
CA ILE A 63 -3.44 11.31 -1.43
C ILE A 63 -3.83 12.07 -2.70
N THR A 64 -4.82 12.95 -2.56
CA THR A 64 -5.42 13.66 -3.70
C THR A 64 -4.97 15.11 -3.66
N PRO A 65 -4.40 15.68 -4.75
CA PRO A 65 -4.11 17.11 -4.79
C PRO A 65 -5.42 17.92 -4.87
N ALA A 66 -5.41 19.13 -4.33
CA ALA A 66 -6.51 20.10 -4.50
C ALA A 66 -6.76 20.42 -5.97
N GLU A 67 -5.69 20.45 -6.77
CA GLU A 67 -5.73 20.57 -8.23
C GLU A 67 -5.13 19.33 -8.87
N ALA A 68 -5.94 18.59 -9.62
CA ALA A 68 -5.52 17.36 -10.30
C ALA A 68 -4.43 17.63 -11.35
N TYR A 69 -3.45 16.73 -11.43
CA TYR A 69 -2.40 16.81 -12.45
C TYR A 69 -2.97 16.46 -13.83
N THR A 70 -2.77 17.37 -14.79
CA THR A 70 -3.08 17.15 -16.20
C THR A 70 -1.94 16.45 -16.93
N SER A 71 -2.18 15.98 -18.16
CA SER A 71 -1.11 15.45 -19.01
C SER A 71 -0.03 16.49 -19.33
N ALA A 72 -0.38 17.78 -19.42
CA ALA A 72 0.57 18.86 -19.62
C ALA A 72 1.44 19.07 -18.38
N ASP A 73 0.86 19.01 -17.18
CA ASP A 73 1.59 19.09 -15.92
C ASP A 73 2.62 17.98 -15.76
N LEU A 74 2.30 16.78 -16.25
CA LEU A 74 3.14 15.58 -16.17
C LEU A 74 4.15 15.47 -17.31
N ASN A 75 4.23 16.46 -18.21
CA ASN A 75 5.20 16.46 -19.30
C ASN A 75 6.62 16.73 -18.79
N TRP A 76 7.32 15.67 -18.41
CA TRP A 76 8.70 15.73 -17.91
C TRP A 76 9.73 16.23 -18.94
N ASN A 77 9.40 16.29 -20.23
CA ASN A 77 10.26 16.91 -21.25
C ASN A 77 10.10 18.44 -21.30
N ASP A 78 9.09 18.98 -20.64
CA ASP A 78 8.85 20.40 -20.56
C ASP A 78 9.34 20.93 -19.21
N PRO A 79 10.42 21.75 -19.16
CA PRO A 79 10.92 22.34 -17.92
C PRO A 79 9.93 23.31 -17.27
N ASP A 80 8.95 23.80 -18.03
CA ASP A 80 7.89 24.69 -17.56
C ASP A 80 6.64 23.97 -17.07
N SER A 81 6.56 22.64 -17.25
CA SER A 81 5.45 21.85 -16.71
C SER A 81 5.40 21.96 -15.19
N ARG A 82 4.19 21.85 -14.62
CA ARG A 82 3.99 21.89 -13.17
C ARG A 82 4.85 20.86 -12.45
N SER A 83 4.94 19.63 -12.95
CA SER A 83 5.78 18.60 -12.31
C SER A 83 7.27 18.95 -12.38
N SER A 84 7.78 19.50 -13.48
CA SER A 84 9.17 19.98 -13.57
C SER A 84 9.46 21.09 -12.56
N LYS A 85 8.56 22.08 -12.45
CA LYS A 85 8.67 23.20 -11.49
C LYS A 85 8.63 22.71 -10.05
N GLU A 86 7.66 21.86 -9.71
CA GLU A 86 7.55 21.24 -8.38
C GLU A 86 8.81 20.43 -8.01
N MET A 87 9.36 19.68 -8.96
CA MET A 87 10.52 18.83 -8.66
C MET A 87 11.83 19.61 -8.56
N ASN A 88 11.96 20.72 -9.29
CA ASN A 88 13.11 21.62 -9.21
C ASN A 88 13.15 22.45 -7.92
N ASP A 89 12.01 22.75 -7.31
CA ASP A 89 11.94 23.53 -6.07
C ASP A 89 11.56 22.65 -4.85
N PRO A 90 12.50 22.37 -3.93
CA PRO A 90 12.23 21.56 -2.75
C PRO A 90 11.30 22.21 -1.71
N ALA A 91 11.04 23.52 -1.80
CA ALA A 91 10.14 24.23 -0.90
C ALA A 91 8.66 24.08 -1.29
N ILE A 92 8.36 23.68 -2.53
CA ILE A 92 6.97 23.57 -2.99
C ILE A 92 6.23 22.48 -2.21
N ARG A 93 4.99 22.80 -1.81
CA ARG A 93 4.03 21.92 -1.14
C ARG A 93 2.68 21.98 -1.85
N PRO A 94 2.42 21.09 -2.82
CA PRO A 94 1.12 21.04 -3.49
C PRO A 94 0.00 20.85 -2.47
N ALA A 95 -1.07 21.65 -2.58
CA ALA A 95 -2.20 21.59 -1.67
C ALA A 95 -2.94 20.24 -1.80
N LEU A 96 -3.46 19.74 -0.68
CA LEU A 96 -4.16 18.46 -0.59
C LEU A 96 -5.68 18.67 -0.58
N ALA A 97 -6.40 17.77 -1.22
CA ALA A 97 -7.83 17.59 -1.05
C ALA A 97 -8.09 16.47 -0.03
N GLY A 98 -8.93 16.74 0.96
CA GLY A 98 -9.36 15.75 1.96
C GLY A 98 -8.88 16.04 3.38
N ASN A 99 -9.33 15.21 4.33
CA ASN A 99 -8.94 15.29 5.74
C ASN A 99 -7.88 14.22 6.07
N MET A 100 -7.08 14.49 7.12
CA MET A 100 -6.00 13.60 7.58
C MET A 100 -6.41 12.68 8.72
N THR A 101 -7.71 12.47 8.91
CA THR A 101 -8.26 11.76 10.08
C THR A 101 -7.80 10.30 10.15
N ASP A 102 -7.65 9.65 8.99
CA ASP A 102 -7.23 8.25 8.90
C ASP A 102 -5.78 8.02 9.32
N VAL A 103 -4.91 9.04 9.17
CA VAL A 103 -3.50 8.95 9.57
C VAL A 103 -3.37 8.77 11.09
N ARG A 104 -4.22 9.43 11.88
CA ARG A 104 -4.15 9.38 13.35
C ARG A 104 -4.36 7.98 13.92
N ASN A 105 -5.25 7.19 13.32
CA ASN A 105 -5.77 5.95 13.89
C ASN A 105 -5.04 4.67 13.42
N CYS A 106 -3.77 4.76 13.02
CA CYS A 106 -2.98 3.62 12.58
C CYS A 106 -1.63 3.49 13.31
N ASP A 107 -1.07 2.29 13.31
CA ASP A 107 0.24 1.97 13.89
C ASP A 107 1.33 1.88 12.80
N VAL A 108 0.92 1.43 11.61
CA VAL A 108 1.79 1.21 10.44
C VAL A 108 1.22 1.94 9.24
N VAL A 109 2.08 2.68 8.54
CA VAL A 109 1.74 3.36 7.30
C VAL A 109 2.57 2.78 6.16
N PHE A 110 1.91 2.26 5.14
CA PHE A 110 2.51 2.09 3.82
C PHE A 110 2.28 3.36 3.01
N LEU A 111 3.35 4.05 2.60
CA LEU A 111 3.28 5.32 1.89
C LEU A 111 3.82 5.19 0.46
N GLY A 112 2.92 5.34 -0.51
CA GLY A 112 3.13 5.03 -1.92
C GLY A 112 3.22 6.23 -2.84
N TYR A 113 4.15 6.22 -3.79
CA TYR A 113 4.23 7.26 -4.82
C TYR A 113 4.91 6.79 -6.12
N PRO A 114 4.63 7.40 -7.28
CA PRO A 114 5.52 7.27 -8.44
C PRO A 114 6.86 7.95 -8.14
N ILE A 115 7.97 7.43 -8.66
CA ILE A 115 9.26 8.14 -8.66
C ILE A 115 9.22 9.25 -9.71
N TRP A 116 9.41 10.49 -9.28
CA TRP A 116 9.59 11.66 -10.15
C TRP A 116 11.02 12.18 -9.96
N TRP A 117 11.80 12.25 -11.05
CA TRP A 117 13.18 12.73 -11.02
C TRP A 117 14.06 12.10 -9.91
N GLY A 118 13.88 10.80 -9.65
CA GLY A 118 14.65 10.02 -8.68
C GLY A 118 14.15 10.07 -7.23
N ILE A 119 13.16 10.91 -6.92
CA ILE A 119 12.65 11.11 -5.55
C ILE A 119 11.11 11.06 -5.50
N ALA A 120 10.55 11.23 -4.30
CA ALA A 120 9.12 11.34 -4.08
C ALA A 120 8.57 12.67 -4.65
N PRO A 121 7.37 12.69 -5.26
CA PRO A 121 6.68 13.92 -5.65
C PRO A 121 6.42 14.83 -4.44
N ARG A 122 6.47 16.15 -4.61
CA ARG A 122 6.32 17.12 -3.50
C ARG A 122 5.02 17.01 -2.72
N ILE A 123 3.96 16.47 -3.32
CA ILE A 123 2.70 16.19 -2.62
C ILE A 123 2.87 15.20 -1.46
N ILE A 124 3.90 14.35 -1.50
CA ILE A 124 4.24 13.44 -0.39
C ILE A 124 4.80 14.22 0.80
N ASN A 125 5.61 15.26 0.56
CA ASN A 125 6.04 16.18 1.60
C ASN A 125 4.83 16.88 2.24
N SER A 126 3.90 17.40 1.41
CA SER A 126 2.66 17.99 1.92
C SER A 126 1.88 17.02 2.80
N PHE A 127 1.79 15.74 2.39
CA PHE A 127 1.06 14.72 3.15
C PHE A 127 1.72 14.43 4.49
N ILE A 128 3.05 14.27 4.52
CA ILE A 128 3.81 14.06 5.75
C ILE A 128 3.63 15.23 6.72
N GLU A 129 3.76 16.47 6.23
CA GLU A 129 3.69 17.68 7.05
C GLU A 129 2.27 18.01 7.53
N SER A 130 1.24 17.50 6.86
CA SER A 130 -0.16 17.70 7.24
C SER A 130 -0.69 16.64 8.21
N GLY A 131 0.01 15.51 8.36
CA GLY A 131 -0.41 14.37 9.18
C GLY A 131 0.40 14.24 10.47
N ASP A 132 -0.12 13.45 11.41
CA ASP A 132 0.63 13.07 12.62
C ASP A 132 1.19 11.66 12.45
N PHE A 133 2.49 11.57 12.19
CA PHE A 133 3.22 10.31 11.97
C PHE A 133 4.03 9.86 13.19
N ASN A 134 3.95 10.58 14.31
CA ASN A 134 4.75 10.28 15.48
C ASN A 134 4.41 8.90 16.05
N GLY A 135 5.46 8.12 16.35
CA GLY A 135 5.33 6.76 16.87
C GLY A 135 4.80 5.73 15.87
N LYS A 136 4.63 6.09 14.58
CA LYS A 136 4.19 5.18 13.53
C LYS A 136 5.38 4.65 12.74
N ARG A 137 5.33 3.38 12.35
CA ARG A 137 6.32 2.79 11.43
C ARG A 137 5.88 3.07 10.00
N ILE A 138 6.76 3.66 9.20
CA ILE A 138 6.48 4.06 7.82
C ILE A 138 7.27 3.18 6.85
N PHE A 139 6.56 2.47 5.97
CA PHE A 139 7.13 1.68 4.89
C PHE A 139 6.84 2.34 3.55
N LEU A 140 7.89 2.75 2.86
CA LEU A 140 7.78 3.41 1.57
C LEU A 140 7.57 2.38 0.47
N PHE A 141 6.76 2.69 -0.53
CA PHE A 141 6.74 1.92 -1.77
C PHE A 141 6.63 2.83 -2.97
N ALA A 142 7.19 2.39 -4.09
CA ALA A 142 7.16 3.20 -5.29
C ALA A 142 6.90 2.40 -6.54
N THR A 143 6.44 3.10 -7.57
CA THR A 143 6.52 2.63 -8.96
C THR A 143 7.35 3.61 -9.77
N SER A 144 7.97 3.17 -10.87
CA SER A 144 8.87 4.00 -11.67
C SER A 144 8.91 3.53 -13.12
N GLY A 145 9.41 4.40 -14.00
CA GLY A 145 9.75 4.05 -15.38
C GLY A 145 11.14 3.41 -15.54
N GLY A 146 11.90 3.22 -14.46
CA GLY A 146 13.25 2.67 -14.51
C GLY A 146 14.09 2.95 -13.26
N SER A 147 13.89 4.08 -12.60
CA SER A 147 14.64 4.46 -11.39
C SER A 147 14.36 3.54 -10.20
N GLY A 148 15.38 3.34 -9.36
CA GLY A 148 15.24 2.72 -8.04
C GLY A 148 14.50 3.62 -7.03
N ILE A 149 14.26 3.10 -5.83
CA ILE A 149 13.59 3.83 -4.74
C ILE A 149 14.58 4.42 -3.72
N ASP A 150 15.81 3.91 -3.65
CA ASP A 150 16.75 4.17 -2.54
C ASP A 150 17.03 5.65 -2.33
N GLN A 151 17.31 6.41 -3.40
CA GLN A 151 17.52 7.86 -3.33
C GLN A 151 16.30 8.57 -2.72
N SER A 152 15.08 8.16 -3.10
CA SER A 152 13.86 8.74 -2.53
C SER A 152 13.72 8.45 -1.03
N ILE A 153 14.14 7.27 -0.57
CA ILE A 153 14.09 6.89 0.85
C ILE A 153 15.06 7.77 1.63
N ASP A 154 16.28 7.93 1.12
CA ASP A 154 17.31 8.73 1.77
C ASP A 154 16.90 10.21 1.88
N GLU A 155 16.32 10.78 0.83
CA GLU A 155 15.84 12.17 0.87
C GLU A 155 14.69 12.37 1.86
N LEU A 156 13.74 11.43 1.96
CA LEU A 156 12.67 11.52 2.96
C LEU A 156 13.19 11.36 4.40
N ARG A 157 14.16 10.45 4.62
CA ARG A 157 14.83 10.28 5.92
C ARG A 157 15.58 11.53 6.35
N LYS A 158 16.30 12.18 5.41
CA LYS A 158 17.00 13.44 5.66
C LYS A 158 16.02 14.57 5.98
N ALA A 159 14.91 14.66 5.26
CA ALA A 159 13.91 15.71 5.45
C ALA A 159 13.12 15.56 6.75
N TYR A 160 12.82 14.33 7.19
CA TYR A 160 12.02 14.05 8.38
C TYR A 160 12.71 13.05 9.32
N PRO A 161 13.85 13.41 9.94
CA PRO A 161 14.70 12.48 10.69
C PRO A 161 14.06 11.95 11.99
N ALA A 162 12.99 12.58 12.46
CA ALA A 162 12.24 12.14 13.64
C ALA A 162 11.25 11.00 13.34
N LEU A 163 10.96 10.71 12.06
CA LEU A 163 10.01 9.69 11.66
C LEU A 163 10.70 8.33 11.44
N ASP A 164 10.01 7.24 11.80
CA ASP A 164 10.51 5.88 11.59
C ASP A 164 10.24 5.40 10.16
N PHE A 165 11.11 5.77 9.23
CA PHE A 165 11.15 5.17 7.90
C PHE A 165 11.85 3.80 7.95
N ALA A 166 11.07 2.76 8.24
CA ALA A 166 11.53 1.40 8.45
C ALA A 166 12.06 0.69 7.18
N GLY A 167 11.82 1.26 6.00
CA GLY A 167 12.37 0.77 4.72
C GLY A 167 11.43 1.05 3.56
N GLY A 168 11.72 0.45 2.40
CA GLY A 168 10.80 0.53 1.28
C GLY A 168 11.06 -0.45 0.14
N LYS A 169 10.13 -0.51 -0.81
CA LYS A 169 10.21 -1.43 -1.95
C LYS A 169 9.70 -0.81 -3.24
N LEU A 170 10.45 -1.00 -4.33
CA LEU A 170 9.98 -0.71 -5.68
C LEU A 170 9.05 -1.85 -6.15
N LEU A 171 7.82 -1.51 -6.56
CA LEU A 171 6.76 -2.46 -6.90
C LEU A 171 6.28 -2.32 -8.35
N ASN A 172 7.22 -2.21 -9.29
CA ASN A 172 6.93 -2.18 -10.72
C ASN A 172 6.27 -3.48 -11.16
N ARG A 173 5.00 -3.39 -11.61
CA ARG A 173 4.20 -4.53 -12.09
C ARG A 173 4.20 -5.72 -11.12
N ALA A 174 4.31 -5.47 -9.81
CA ALA A 174 4.44 -6.53 -8.81
C ALA A 174 3.21 -7.45 -8.80
N SER A 175 3.43 -8.76 -8.70
CA SER A 175 2.35 -9.74 -8.52
C SER A 175 1.77 -9.65 -7.10
N GLN A 176 0.55 -10.16 -6.90
CA GLN A 176 -0.02 -10.25 -5.55
C GLN A 176 0.85 -11.12 -4.62
N SER A 177 1.44 -12.21 -5.12
CA SER A 177 2.31 -13.08 -4.32
C SER A 177 3.58 -12.37 -3.83
N SER A 178 4.22 -11.57 -4.69
CA SER A 178 5.37 -10.74 -4.33
C SER A 178 5.02 -9.70 -3.26
N VAL A 179 3.84 -9.08 -3.36
CA VAL A 179 3.36 -8.11 -2.37
C VAL A 179 3.07 -8.81 -1.05
N ASN A 180 2.38 -9.96 -1.07
CA ASN A 180 2.10 -10.74 0.14
C ASN A 180 3.39 -11.12 0.87
N SER A 181 4.39 -11.66 0.16
CA SER A 181 5.67 -12.05 0.75
C SER A 181 6.39 -10.87 1.41
N TRP A 182 6.36 -9.70 0.80
CA TRP A 182 6.97 -8.49 1.36
C TRP A 182 6.24 -8.00 2.61
N VAL A 183 4.91 -7.89 2.54
CA VAL A 183 4.06 -7.46 3.67
C VAL A 183 4.18 -8.42 4.85
N SER A 184 4.22 -9.73 4.59
CA SER A 184 4.39 -10.75 5.62
C SER A 184 5.70 -10.62 6.38
N GLY A 185 6.80 -10.25 5.70
CA GLY A 185 8.06 -9.97 6.38
C GLY A 185 7.93 -8.78 7.33
N ILE A 186 7.26 -7.71 6.89
CA ILE A 186 7.13 -6.46 7.65
C ILE A 186 6.27 -6.59 8.92
N LEU A 187 5.10 -7.22 8.82
CA LEU A 187 4.12 -7.17 9.90
C LEU A 187 4.33 -8.26 10.97
N ASN A 188 5.15 -9.26 10.66
CA ASN A 188 5.55 -10.31 11.60
C ASN A 188 6.84 -9.97 12.38
N ASP A 189 7.51 -8.87 12.02
CA ASP A 189 8.57 -8.24 12.81
C ASP A 189 8.00 -7.37 13.95
#